data_AF-A0A178EV65-F1
#
_entry.id   AF-A0A178EV65-F1
#
_cell.length_a   1.000
_cell.length_b   1.000
_cell.length_c   1.000
_cell.angle_alpha   90.00
_cell.angle_beta   90.00
_cell.angle_gamma   90.00
#
_symmetry.space_group_name_H-M   'P 1'
#
loop_
_entity.id
_entity.type
_entity.pdbx_description
1 polymer ?
#
loop_
_entity_poly.entity_id
_entity_poly.type
_entity_poly.pdbx_seq_one_letter_code
_entity_poly.pdbx_strand_id
1 'polypeptide(L)'
;MTEFPTHALNLHGGCLCKAVRYTIKVPQASDRGAVKFKSQALPANSRPDGRENKEGAENVVNIDLPIISIDHCSDCRHAAGAPVQAWFICPQEWIEWDVAVLSPANGLEERVKQTTLQACSKDGQGFYEDEPNPYLVPTYLSKYSSSEDVTRTFCARCGTNFTYFTKRPRSSPTGLVVDITIGSMNDESSAVTRPTRHAWYDSGIPWLRTLMRGAGAAMPRARKGISLVVPRRLVYATNSDVPGLILEQAQESDAQRIVDIHVKTFSSNRMLLAQFPTATAREELKTFLVDLIIQEIWDPGYAVFVVRNDQGCLVSFARWCLPRYTPDSRREVPLQLPEGTDMGVLNAWSARVMDVTRKVIGDTPHYHMTFIATDPKYERRGAATLLVRRALEQCNKERVPLILEGTLNAIPFYMRLGLVDEGSISMDLEGIESKHGSSLYEERLFVFKPRPVVN
;
A
#
# COMPACT_ATOMS: atom_id res chain seq x y z
N MET A 1 8.71 -20.96 34.34
CA MET A 1 8.56 -20.28 33.03
C MET A 1 9.93 -19.76 32.66
N THR A 2 10.49 -20.16 31.52
CA THR A 2 11.86 -19.80 31.14
C THR A 2 11.90 -18.34 30.68
N GLU A 3 12.71 -17.53 31.35
CA GLU A 3 13.04 -16.17 30.92
C GLU A 3 13.84 -16.21 29.61
N PHE A 4 13.82 -15.10 28.86
CA PHE A 4 14.64 -14.98 27.64
C PHE A 4 16.12 -15.17 28.00
N PRO A 5 16.92 -15.92 27.22
CA PRO A 5 18.26 -16.32 27.64
C PRO A 5 19.15 -15.13 28.00
N THR A 6 20.02 -15.28 29.01
CA THR A 6 20.88 -14.21 29.52
C THR A 6 22.26 -14.14 28.85
N HIS A 7 22.73 -15.23 28.25
CA HIS A 7 23.97 -15.27 27.46
C HIS A 7 23.75 -14.67 26.06
N ALA A 8 24.85 -14.28 25.40
CA ALA A 8 24.82 -13.84 24.01
C ALA A 8 24.40 -14.99 23.09
N LEU A 9 23.54 -14.72 22.11
CA LEU A 9 23.03 -15.74 21.20
C LEU A 9 22.65 -15.13 19.84
N ASN A 10 22.62 -15.98 18.82
CA ASN A 10 22.13 -15.60 17.50
C ASN A 10 20.74 -16.17 17.27
N LEU A 11 19.79 -15.32 16.90
CA LEU A 11 18.49 -15.73 16.39
C LEU A 11 18.51 -15.66 14.87
N HIS A 12 17.85 -16.60 14.22
CA HIS A 12 17.78 -16.69 12.77
C HIS A 12 16.33 -16.68 12.28
N GLY A 13 16.12 -16.10 11.11
CA GLY A 13 14.83 -16.12 10.45
C GLY A 13 14.93 -15.79 8.97
N GLY A 14 13.77 -15.72 8.34
CA GLY A 14 13.65 -15.47 6.91
C GLY A 14 12.23 -15.65 6.40
N CYS A 15 12.07 -15.58 5.09
CA CYS A 15 10.79 -15.82 4.45
C CYS A 15 10.60 -17.28 4.06
N LEU A 16 9.35 -17.65 3.78
CA LEU A 16 8.96 -18.98 3.34
C LEU A 16 9.76 -19.47 2.12
N CYS A 17 10.00 -18.59 1.15
CA CYS A 17 10.73 -18.93 -0.09
C CYS A 17 12.25 -18.79 0.03
N LYS A 18 12.79 -18.52 1.23
CA LYS A 18 14.24 -18.40 1.53
C LYS A 18 14.99 -17.27 0.81
N ALA A 19 14.27 -16.41 0.08
CA ALA A 19 14.85 -15.28 -0.64
C ALA A 19 15.39 -14.20 0.33
N VAL A 20 14.76 -14.05 1.49
CA VAL A 20 15.19 -13.15 2.56
C VAL A 20 15.57 -13.99 3.76
N ARG A 21 16.74 -13.73 4.34
CA ARG A 21 17.20 -14.29 5.61
C ARG A 21 17.75 -13.16 6.48
N TYR A 22 17.70 -13.34 7.79
CA TYR A 22 18.30 -12.43 8.74
C TYR A 22 18.89 -13.18 9.93
N THR A 23 19.85 -12.52 10.58
CA THR A 23 20.42 -12.95 11.86
C THR A 23 20.31 -11.79 12.84
N ILE A 24 19.79 -12.06 14.03
CA ILE A 24 19.79 -11.12 15.16
C ILE A 24 20.89 -11.55 16.12
N LYS A 25 21.94 -10.75 16.23
CA LYS A 25 23.06 -10.94 17.17
C LYS A 25 22.68 -10.31 18.50
N VAL A 26 22.13 -11.12 19.40
CA VAL A 26 21.69 -10.66 20.71
C VAL A 26 22.87 -10.66 21.69
N PRO A 27 23.24 -9.50 22.28
CA PRO A 27 24.31 -9.44 23.27
C PRO A 27 23.98 -10.21 24.55
N GLN A 28 25.00 -10.41 25.39
CA GLN A 28 24.79 -10.84 26.77
C GLN A 28 23.95 -9.80 27.54
N ALA A 29 23.18 -10.25 28.53
CA ALA A 29 22.16 -9.44 29.20
C ALA A 29 22.67 -8.09 29.75
N SER A 30 23.90 -8.05 30.27
CA SER A 30 24.53 -6.81 30.78
C SER A 30 24.70 -5.72 29.72
N ASP A 31 24.76 -6.10 28.44
CA ASP A 31 25.13 -5.22 27.34
C ASP A 31 23.92 -4.84 26.47
N ARG A 32 22.72 -5.33 26.81
CA ARG A 32 21.50 -5.11 26.02
C ARG A 32 20.94 -3.70 26.15
N GLY A 33 21.17 -3.06 27.29
CA GLY A 33 20.58 -1.77 27.63
C GLY A 33 19.06 -1.83 27.79
N ALA A 34 18.46 -0.64 27.88
CA ALA A 34 17.01 -0.46 28.06
C ALA A 34 16.49 0.70 27.22
N VAL A 35 15.25 0.57 26.77
CA VAL A 35 14.52 1.60 26.03
C VAL A 35 13.71 2.43 27.03
N LYS A 36 13.75 3.75 26.88
CA LYS A 36 12.96 4.67 27.70
C LYS A 36 11.67 5.06 26.99
N PHE A 37 10.55 4.90 27.66
CA PHE A 37 9.22 5.36 27.22
C PHE A 37 8.73 6.47 28.13
N LYS A 38 8.28 7.59 27.55
CA LYS A 38 7.57 8.63 28.30
C LYS A 38 6.14 8.15 28.57
N SER A 39 5.72 8.10 29.83
CA SER A 39 4.32 7.88 30.20
C SER A 39 3.69 9.21 30.64
N GLN A 40 2.47 9.51 30.16
CA GLN A 40 1.71 10.63 30.72
C GLN A 40 1.32 10.25 32.17
N ALA A 41 1.57 11.16 33.11
CA ALA A 41 1.10 11.00 34.48
C ALA A 41 -0.41 10.74 34.48
N LEU A 42 -0.85 9.76 35.28
CA LEU A 42 -2.27 9.63 35.59
C LEU A 42 -2.76 11.00 36.13
N PRO A 43 -3.98 11.45 35.78
CA PRO A 43 -4.54 12.64 36.39
C PRO A 43 -4.45 12.48 37.90
N ALA A 44 -3.76 13.40 38.57
CA ALA A 44 -3.69 13.39 40.02
C ALA A 44 -5.13 13.41 40.55
N ASN A 45 -5.53 12.40 41.33
CA ASN A 45 -6.71 12.53 42.17
C ASN A 45 -6.50 13.80 42.99
N SER A 46 -7.36 14.80 42.76
CA SER A 46 -7.35 16.06 43.48
C SER A 46 -7.39 15.77 44.98
N ARG A 47 -6.27 15.96 45.67
CA ARG A 47 -6.29 16.11 47.12
C ARG A 47 -7.03 17.42 47.41
N PRO A 48 -7.86 17.51 48.46
CA PRO A 48 -8.71 18.68 48.71
C PRO A 48 -7.95 19.91 49.21
N ASP A 49 -6.61 19.91 49.16
CA ASP A 49 -5.80 20.93 49.79
C ASP A 49 -4.93 21.59 48.72
N GLY A 50 -5.36 22.78 48.29
CA GLY A 50 -4.92 23.52 47.11
C GLY A 50 -3.49 24.03 47.16
N ARG A 51 -2.51 23.13 47.23
CA ARG A 51 -1.09 23.43 46.95
C ARG A 51 -0.71 22.86 45.60
N GLU A 52 -0.55 23.76 44.62
CA GLU A 52 0.03 23.45 43.31
C GLU A 52 1.49 23.00 43.50
N ASN A 53 1.77 21.72 43.29
CA ASN A 53 3.14 21.27 43.08
C ASN A 53 3.58 21.70 41.67
N LYS A 54 4.39 22.75 41.60
CA LYS A 54 5.27 23.01 40.46
C LYS A 54 6.28 21.85 40.36
N GLU A 55 6.59 21.47 39.12
CA GLU A 55 7.43 20.34 38.69
C GLU A 55 6.65 19.02 38.49
N GLY A 56 5.98 18.91 37.33
CA GLY A 56 5.55 17.62 36.81
C GLY A 56 6.78 16.80 36.39
N ALA A 57 7.25 15.92 37.29
CA ALA A 57 8.26 14.93 36.94
C ALA A 57 7.74 14.07 35.77
N GLU A 58 8.41 14.12 34.62
CA GLU A 58 8.11 13.26 33.49
C GLU A 58 8.26 11.78 33.93
N ASN A 59 7.17 11.02 34.00
CA ASN A 59 7.23 9.60 34.35
C ASN A 59 7.84 8.79 33.19
N VAL A 60 9.15 8.58 33.23
CA VAL A 60 9.89 7.74 32.27
C VAL A 60 9.92 6.29 32.74
N VAL A 61 9.48 5.36 31.89
CA VAL A 61 9.55 3.92 32.12
C VAL A 61 10.71 3.33 31.32
N ASN A 62 11.61 2.61 31.98
CA ASN A 62 12.67 1.86 31.33
C ASN A 62 12.20 0.43 31.08
N ILE A 63 12.43 -0.10 29.89
CA ILE A 63 12.14 -1.49 29.52
C ILE A 63 13.42 -2.10 28.94
N ASP A 64 13.91 -3.16 29.59
CA ASP A 64 15.11 -3.88 29.15
C ASP A 64 14.90 -4.52 27.78
N LEU A 65 15.95 -4.53 26.97
CA LEU A 65 15.96 -5.13 25.64
C LEU A 65 16.32 -6.63 25.69
N PRO A 66 15.78 -7.46 24.78
CA PRO A 66 14.76 -7.14 23.79
C PRO A 66 13.35 -7.05 24.41
N ILE A 67 12.47 -6.25 23.80
CA ILE A 67 11.05 -6.24 24.18
C ILE A 67 10.33 -7.29 23.34
N ILE A 68 9.77 -8.31 23.99
CA ILE A 68 9.05 -9.38 23.30
C ILE A 68 7.57 -9.29 23.64
N SER A 69 6.74 -8.94 22.67
CA SER A 69 5.35 -8.57 22.92
C SER A 69 4.36 -9.11 21.90
N ILE A 70 3.10 -9.24 22.33
CA ILE A 70 1.97 -9.52 21.45
C ILE A 70 1.21 -8.21 21.25
N ASP A 71 1.19 -7.73 20.02
CA ASP A 71 0.47 -6.54 19.58
C ASP A 71 -0.93 -6.89 19.07
N HIS A 72 -1.90 -6.18 19.63
CA HIS A 72 -3.33 -6.32 19.37
C HIS A 72 -3.91 -5.24 18.45
N CYS A 73 -3.11 -4.27 18.00
CA CYS A 73 -3.62 -3.15 17.20
C CYS A 73 -4.14 -3.58 15.82
N SER A 74 -5.14 -2.87 15.30
CA SER A 74 -5.74 -3.14 13.98
C SER A 74 -4.70 -3.11 12.87
N ASP A 75 -3.75 -2.18 12.95
CA ASP A 75 -2.82 -1.90 11.86
C ASP A 75 -1.82 -3.06 11.70
N CYS A 76 -1.28 -3.57 12.81
CA CYS A 76 -0.43 -4.75 12.79
C CYS A 76 -1.20 -6.01 12.39
N ARG A 77 -2.46 -6.17 12.80
CA ARG A 77 -3.30 -7.30 12.35
C ARG A 77 -3.52 -7.30 10.85
N HIS A 78 -3.91 -6.15 10.29
CA HIS A 78 -4.16 -6.01 8.85
C HIS A 78 -2.88 -6.12 8.03
N ALA A 79 -1.76 -5.56 8.51
CA ALA A 79 -0.48 -5.67 7.82
C ALA A 79 0.03 -7.12 7.79
N ALA A 80 -0.07 -7.84 8.91
CA ALA A 80 0.42 -9.22 9.02
C ALA A 80 -0.55 -10.25 8.43
N GLY A 81 -1.84 -9.92 8.31
CA GLY A 81 -2.89 -10.90 8.03
C GLY A 81 -3.15 -11.86 9.20
N ALA A 82 -2.77 -11.48 10.43
CA ALA A 82 -2.85 -12.33 11.61
C ALA A 82 -3.77 -11.72 12.70
N PRO A 83 -4.52 -12.54 13.48
CA PRO A 83 -5.39 -12.03 14.54
C PRO A 83 -4.66 -11.27 15.67
N VAL A 84 -3.36 -11.53 15.84
CA VAL A 84 -2.41 -10.80 16.69
C VAL A 84 -1.03 -10.88 16.03
N GLN A 85 -0.17 -9.92 16.33
CA GLN A 85 1.19 -9.89 15.82
C GLN A 85 2.19 -10.00 16.96
N ALA A 86 3.09 -10.98 16.91
CA ALA A 86 4.13 -11.17 17.92
C ALA A 86 5.44 -10.50 17.45
N TRP A 87 5.94 -9.56 18.22
CA TRP A 87 7.13 -8.77 17.91
C TRP A 87 8.29 -9.12 18.84
N PHE A 88 9.47 -9.24 18.24
CA PHE A 88 10.75 -9.10 18.91
C PHE A 88 11.30 -7.71 18.59
N ILE A 89 11.48 -6.86 19.59
CA ILE A 89 11.88 -5.46 19.42
C ILE A 89 13.28 -5.29 19.96
N CYS A 90 14.19 -4.82 19.11
CA CYS A 90 15.60 -4.66 19.46
C CYS A 90 16.23 -3.46 18.76
N PRO A 91 17.43 -3.02 19.19
CA PRO A 91 18.23 -2.06 18.44
C PRO A 91 18.46 -2.54 17.01
N GLN A 92 18.40 -1.61 16.06
CA GLN A 92 18.51 -1.94 14.64
C GLN A 92 19.86 -2.60 14.28
N GLU A 93 20.93 -2.25 15.00
CA GLU A 93 22.29 -2.77 14.78
C GLU A 93 22.45 -4.24 15.16
N TRP A 94 21.49 -4.83 15.89
CA TRP A 94 21.55 -6.26 16.20
C TRP A 94 21.21 -7.12 14.99
N ILE A 95 20.53 -6.58 13.96
CA ILE A 95 20.05 -7.38 12.83
C ILE A 95 20.91 -7.18 11.60
N GLU A 96 21.35 -8.29 11.03
CA GLU A 96 22.02 -8.36 9.73
C GLU A 96 21.13 -9.11 8.73
N TRP A 97 21.03 -8.55 7.53
CA TRP A 97 20.19 -9.09 6.46
C TRP A 97 21.03 -9.76 5.38
N ASP A 98 20.50 -10.86 4.86
CA ASP A 98 21.05 -11.59 3.74
C ASP A 98 19.92 -11.83 2.73
N VAL A 99 19.97 -11.13 1.60
CA VAL A 99 18.81 -11.00 0.72
C VAL A 99 19.18 -11.31 -0.72
N ALA A 100 18.38 -12.17 -1.37
CA ALA A 100 18.50 -12.44 -2.80
C ALA A 100 18.11 -11.22 -3.63
N VAL A 101 18.86 -10.98 -4.71
CA VAL A 101 18.63 -9.93 -5.71
C VAL A 101 17.45 -10.30 -6.61
N LEU A 102 16.60 -9.33 -6.96
CA LEU A 102 15.39 -9.56 -7.77
C LEU A 102 15.70 -10.08 -9.18
N SER A 103 16.78 -9.57 -9.78
CA SER A 103 17.23 -9.88 -11.15
C SER A 103 18.76 -9.98 -11.18
N PRO A 104 19.35 -11.14 -10.84
CA PRO A 104 20.80 -11.31 -10.85
C PRO A 104 21.36 -11.27 -12.27
N ALA A 105 22.55 -10.68 -12.45
CA ALA A 105 23.13 -10.43 -13.78
C ALA A 105 23.41 -11.71 -14.59
N ASN A 106 23.72 -12.82 -13.91
CA ASN A 106 24.20 -14.06 -14.54
C ASN A 106 23.20 -15.23 -14.46
N GLY A 107 21.95 -14.98 -14.05
CA GLY A 107 20.94 -16.03 -13.84
C GLY A 107 21.18 -16.97 -12.64
N LEU A 108 22.34 -16.86 -11.99
CA LEU A 108 22.66 -17.51 -10.71
C LEU A 108 22.11 -16.69 -9.53
N GLU A 109 21.74 -17.35 -8.43
CA GLU A 109 21.26 -16.66 -7.23
C GLU A 109 22.37 -15.76 -6.65
N GLU A 110 22.19 -14.44 -6.79
CA GLU A 110 23.05 -13.43 -6.17
C GLU A 110 22.40 -12.92 -4.89
N ARG A 111 23.20 -12.73 -3.83
CA ARG A 111 22.73 -12.28 -2.52
C ARG A 111 23.58 -11.13 -2.02
N VAL A 112 22.93 -10.16 -1.40
CA VAL A 112 23.57 -8.98 -0.81
C VAL A 112 23.36 -8.95 0.70
N LYS A 113 24.40 -8.55 1.43
CA LYS A 113 24.31 -8.25 2.86
C LYS A 113 23.87 -6.81 3.05
N GLN A 114 22.91 -6.57 3.94
CA GLN A 114 22.37 -5.23 4.22
C GLN A 114 22.29 -4.97 5.72
N THR A 115 22.52 -3.73 6.13
CA THR A 115 22.18 -3.26 7.49
C THR A 115 20.68 -3.11 7.63
N THR A 116 20.17 -3.05 8.87
CA THR A 116 18.74 -2.81 9.10
C THR A 116 18.25 -1.48 8.55
N LEU A 117 19.08 -0.42 8.58
CA LEU A 117 18.70 0.86 7.98
C LEU A 117 18.51 0.73 6.46
N GLN A 118 19.42 0.05 5.76
CA GLN A 118 19.29 -0.21 4.32
C GLN A 118 18.03 -1.07 4.02
N ALA A 119 17.82 -2.10 4.85
CA ALA A 119 16.72 -3.05 4.71
C ALA A 119 15.33 -2.42 5.00
N CYS A 120 15.23 -1.63 6.08
CA CYS A 120 13.95 -1.23 6.67
C CYS A 120 13.63 0.26 6.53
N SER A 121 14.61 1.14 6.41
CA SER A 121 14.34 2.57 6.23
C SER A 121 14.00 2.90 4.78
N LYS A 122 13.07 3.84 4.57
CA LYS A 122 12.66 4.30 3.23
C LYS A 122 13.82 4.94 2.45
N ASP A 123 14.57 5.80 3.12
CA ASP A 123 15.65 6.65 2.59
C ASP A 123 17.06 6.22 3.07
N GLY A 124 17.13 5.10 3.81
CA GLY A 124 18.35 4.64 4.47
C GLY A 124 18.67 5.38 5.76
N GLN A 125 17.82 6.32 6.19
CA GLN A 125 18.03 7.10 7.41
C GLN A 125 17.45 6.41 8.63
N GLY A 126 18.19 6.41 9.74
CA GLY A 126 17.65 6.01 11.03
C GLY A 126 16.94 7.19 11.70
N PHE A 127 17.62 8.33 11.70
CA PHE A 127 17.16 9.58 12.28
C PHE A 127 16.76 10.61 11.23
N TYR A 128 15.96 11.62 11.60
CA TYR A 128 15.64 12.73 10.67
C TYR A 128 16.86 13.55 10.25
N GLU A 129 17.87 13.54 11.11
CA GLU A 129 19.10 14.32 10.98
C GLU A 129 20.19 13.62 10.16
N ASP A 130 19.96 12.38 9.71
CA ASP A 130 20.94 11.63 8.92
C ASP A 130 20.86 12.03 7.43
N GLU A 131 22.00 12.01 6.72
CA GLU A 131 22.02 12.18 5.27
C GLU A 131 21.37 10.97 4.57
N PRO A 132 20.58 11.16 3.49
CA PRO A 132 20.01 10.05 2.73
C PRO A 132 21.11 9.15 2.17
N ASN A 133 20.97 7.83 2.37
CA ASN A 133 21.86 6.85 1.76
C ASN A 133 21.03 5.73 1.12
N PRO A 134 20.44 5.98 -0.06
CA PRO A 134 19.64 4.99 -0.75
C PRO A 134 20.55 3.93 -1.39
N TYR A 135 20.83 2.86 -0.66
CA TYR A 135 21.43 1.67 -1.26
C TYR A 135 20.37 0.92 -2.08
N LEU A 136 20.45 1.06 -3.40
CA LEU A 136 19.44 0.72 -4.40
C LEU A 136 19.67 -0.64 -5.07
N VAL A 137 20.14 -1.67 -4.35
CA VAL A 137 20.12 -3.02 -4.93
C VAL A 137 18.68 -3.53 -4.86
N PRO A 138 17.98 -3.79 -5.97
CA PRO A 138 16.62 -4.31 -5.91
C PRO A 138 16.66 -5.75 -5.40
N THR A 139 16.16 -5.98 -4.20
CA THR A 139 16.15 -7.30 -3.56
C THR A 139 14.73 -7.81 -3.32
N TYR A 140 14.61 -9.09 -2.98
CA TYR A 140 13.33 -9.67 -2.58
C TYR A 140 12.80 -9.16 -1.23
N LEU A 141 13.55 -8.33 -0.50
CA LEU A 141 13.06 -7.61 0.67
C LEU A 141 12.47 -6.27 0.22
N SER A 142 11.16 -6.23 0.07
CA SER A 142 10.41 -5.03 -0.31
C SER A 142 9.91 -4.28 0.91
N LYS A 143 9.68 -2.98 0.74
CA LYS A 143 9.24 -2.07 1.80
C LYS A 143 8.14 -1.13 1.33
N TYR A 144 7.27 -0.74 2.25
CA TYR A 144 6.23 0.28 2.02
C TYR A 144 6.06 1.17 3.25
N SER A 145 5.71 2.43 3.04
CA SER A 145 5.38 3.36 4.13
C SER A 145 3.95 3.12 4.60
N SER A 146 3.75 2.73 5.87
CA SER A 146 2.41 2.65 6.46
C SER A 146 1.95 3.96 7.09
N SER A 147 2.89 4.86 7.38
CA SER A 147 2.68 6.28 7.69
C SER A 147 3.93 7.07 7.29
N GLU A 148 3.94 8.39 7.49
CA GLU A 148 5.08 9.26 7.14
C GLU A 148 6.41 8.74 7.71
N ASP A 149 6.42 8.41 9.00
CA ASP A 149 7.62 7.98 9.72
C ASP A 149 7.78 6.46 9.84
N VAL A 150 6.84 5.68 9.30
CA VAL A 150 6.80 4.24 9.54
C VAL A 150 6.94 3.48 8.23
N THR A 151 7.94 2.61 8.19
CA THR A 151 8.17 1.68 7.08
C THR A 151 7.98 0.25 7.54
N ARG A 152 7.29 -0.55 6.72
CA ARG A 152 7.10 -1.98 6.92
C ARG A 152 7.77 -2.75 5.80
N THR A 153 8.30 -3.93 6.11
CA THR A 153 9.01 -4.79 5.14
C THR A 153 8.34 -6.14 4.96
N PHE A 154 8.47 -6.70 3.76
CA PHE A 154 7.91 -8.00 3.38
C PHE A 154 8.70 -8.65 2.23
N CYS A 155 8.55 -9.96 2.04
CA CYS A 155 9.14 -10.64 0.90
C CYS A 155 8.31 -10.42 -0.38
N ALA A 156 8.91 -9.85 -1.42
CA ALA A 156 8.25 -9.63 -2.72
C ALA A 156 7.81 -10.91 -3.43
N ARG A 157 8.44 -12.06 -3.11
CA ARG A 157 8.16 -13.34 -3.75
C ARG A 157 7.02 -14.11 -3.07
N CYS A 158 7.03 -14.19 -1.75
CA CYS A 158 6.08 -15.03 -1.00
C CYS A 158 5.20 -14.27 0.02
N GLY A 159 5.39 -12.96 0.18
CA GLY A 159 4.54 -12.13 1.04
C GLY A 159 4.82 -12.22 2.53
N THR A 160 5.81 -12.99 3.00
CA THR A 160 6.18 -13.01 4.43
C THR A 160 6.49 -11.60 4.92
N ASN A 161 5.72 -11.12 5.90
CA ASN A 161 5.97 -9.86 6.60
C ASN A 161 7.19 -10.00 7.51
N PHE A 162 7.92 -8.90 7.73
CA PHE A 162 9.14 -8.90 8.54
C PHE A 162 9.13 -7.84 9.62
N THR A 163 9.24 -6.57 9.24
CA THR A 163 9.53 -5.50 10.20
C THR A 163 8.48 -4.40 10.25
N TYR A 164 8.44 -3.76 11.41
CA TYR A 164 7.91 -2.42 11.62
C TYR A 164 9.07 -1.53 12.09
N PHE A 165 9.39 -0.52 11.29
CA PHE A 165 10.48 0.41 11.56
C PHE A 165 9.92 1.83 11.63
N THR A 166 10.26 2.55 12.70
CA THR A 166 9.84 3.95 12.89
C THR A 166 11.06 4.86 12.88
N LYS A 167 11.09 5.81 11.96
CA LYS A 167 12.04 6.92 11.93
C LYS A 167 11.76 7.86 13.12
N ARG A 168 12.81 8.35 13.77
CA ARG A 168 12.71 9.14 15.02
C ARG A 168 13.77 10.23 15.02
N PRO A 169 13.62 11.32 15.81
CA PRO A 169 14.71 12.28 15.99
C PRO A 169 15.81 11.69 16.90
N ARG A 170 17.04 12.18 16.80
CA ARG A 170 18.16 11.74 17.68
C ARG A 170 17.88 12.01 19.16
N SER A 171 17.06 13.01 19.46
CA SER A 171 16.60 13.34 20.81
C SER A 171 15.63 12.32 21.41
N SER A 172 15.13 11.36 20.62
CA SER A 172 14.21 10.33 21.10
C SER A 172 14.88 9.43 22.14
N PRO A 173 14.34 9.35 23.37
CA PRO A 173 14.94 8.54 24.43
C PRO A 173 14.77 7.03 24.20
N THR A 174 14.00 6.65 23.19
CA THR A 174 13.79 5.26 22.75
C THR A 174 14.96 4.73 21.91
N GLY A 175 15.77 5.60 21.31
CA GLY A 175 16.76 5.20 20.29
C GLY A 175 16.14 4.64 19.01
N LEU A 176 16.96 4.00 18.16
CA LEU A 176 16.52 3.33 16.95
C LEU A 176 16.28 1.84 17.20
N VAL A 177 15.01 1.51 17.36
CA VAL A 177 14.56 0.13 17.49
C VAL A 177 13.80 -0.31 16.25
N VAL A 178 13.88 -1.60 15.96
CA VAL A 178 13.11 -2.27 14.92
C VAL A 178 12.31 -3.38 15.57
N ASP A 179 11.05 -3.51 15.15
CA ASP A 179 10.22 -4.63 15.54
C ASP A 179 10.32 -5.66 14.41
N ILE A 180 10.68 -6.91 14.73
CA ILE A 180 10.70 -8.01 13.78
C ILE A 180 9.74 -9.12 14.21
N THR A 181 8.97 -9.65 13.27
CA THR A 181 7.94 -10.64 13.59
C THR A 181 8.57 -11.95 14.03
N ILE A 182 8.11 -12.47 15.16
CA ILE A 182 8.51 -13.80 15.62
C ILE A 182 8.06 -14.87 14.61
N GLY A 183 6.97 -14.62 13.89
CA GLY A 183 6.45 -15.53 12.86
C GLY A 183 7.36 -15.71 11.64
N SER A 184 8.42 -14.91 11.47
CA SER A 184 9.44 -15.11 10.43
C SER A 184 10.73 -15.76 10.97
N MET A 185 10.80 -16.08 12.25
CA MET A 185 11.93 -16.80 12.83
C MET A 185 11.87 -18.29 12.48
N ASN A 186 13.02 -18.97 12.51
CA ASN A 186 13.03 -20.43 12.48
C ASN A 186 12.50 -21.01 13.81
N ASP A 187 12.28 -22.33 13.83
CA ASP A 187 11.69 -23.02 14.98
C ASP A 187 12.54 -22.87 16.25
N GLU A 188 13.87 -22.93 16.13
CA GLU A 188 14.77 -22.78 17.29
C GLU A 188 14.72 -21.36 17.89
N SER A 189 14.70 -20.33 17.05
CA SER A 189 14.68 -18.94 17.49
C SER A 189 13.30 -18.52 18.01
N SER A 190 12.23 -19.03 17.39
CA SER A 190 10.86 -18.78 17.85
C SER A 190 10.57 -19.46 19.21
N ALA A 191 11.17 -20.62 19.47
CA ALA A 191 11.01 -21.33 20.74
C ALA A 191 11.55 -20.55 21.96
N VAL A 192 12.60 -19.73 21.78
CA VAL A 192 13.20 -18.93 22.86
C VAL A 192 12.66 -17.51 22.95
N THR A 193 11.97 -17.01 21.91
CA THR A 193 11.43 -15.64 21.84
C THR A 193 9.97 -15.56 22.32
N ARG A 194 9.69 -16.14 23.48
CA ARG A 194 8.35 -16.12 24.06
C ARG A 194 7.92 -14.69 24.44
N PRO A 195 6.79 -14.18 23.94
CA PRO A 195 6.26 -12.89 24.37
C PRO A 195 5.96 -12.85 25.87
N THR A 196 6.33 -11.75 26.51
CA THR A 196 6.15 -11.55 27.96
C THR A 196 5.14 -10.44 28.27
N ARG A 197 4.62 -9.74 27.25
CA ARG A 197 3.77 -8.55 27.40
C ARG A 197 2.74 -8.45 26.28
N HIS A 198 1.66 -7.72 26.54
CA HIS A 198 0.67 -7.32 25.53
C HIS A 198 0.76 -5.82 25.22
N ALA A 199 1.03 -5.50 23.96
CA ALA A 199 0.91 -4.16 23.42
C ALA A 199 -0.52 -3.92 22.89
N TRP A 200 -1.03 -2.71 23.13
CA TRP A 200 -2.34 -2.25 22.63
C TRP A 200 -3.51 -3.19 22.92
N TYR A 201 -3.50 -3.88 24.06
CA TYR A 201 -4.43 -4.97 24.39
C TYR A 201 -5.91 -4.59 24.22
N ASP A 202 -6.28 -3.35 24.52
CA ASP A 202 -7.67 -2.88 24.41
C ASP A 202 -8.14 -2.68 22.97
N SER A 203 -7.23 -2.65 21.99
CA SER A 203 -7.55 -2.63 20.55
C SER A 203 -7.76 -4.04 19.96
N GLY A 204 -7.55 -5.08 20.78
CA GLY A 204 -7.61 -6.48 20.34
C GLY A 204 -9.02 -6.98 20.09
N ILE A 205 -9.12 -8.04 19.27
CA ILE A 205 -10.38 -8.70 18.95
C ILE A 205 -10.98 -9.29 20.25
N PRO A 206 -12.26 -9.02 20.60
CA PRO A 206 -12.82 -9.40 21.91
C PRO A 206 -12.69 -10.89 22.27
N TRP A 207 -12.99 -11.79 21.34
CA TRP A 207 -12.88 -13.23 21.58
C TRP A 207 -11.44 -13.68 21.79
N LEU A 208 -10.49 -13.09 21.04
CA LEU A 208 -9.08 -13.44 21.14
C LEU A 208 -8.45 -12.91 22.43
N ARG A 209 -8.84 -11.69 22.85
CA ARG A 209 -8.46 -11.14 24.16
C ARG A 209 -8.89 -12.07 25.30
N THR A 210 -10.05 -12.72 25.17
CA THR A 210 -10.56 -13.69 26.14
C THR A 210 -9.74 -14.98 26.11
N LEU A 211 -9.46 -15.52 24.93
CA LEU A 211 -8.59 -16.70 24.75
C LEU A 211 -7.20 -16.48 25.38
N MET A 212 -6.60 -15.32 25.14
CA MET A 212 -5.26 -14.97 25.64
C MET A 212 -5.20 -14.64 27.13
N ARG A 213 -6.34 -14.62 27.84
CA ARG A 213 -6.38 -14.50 29.32
C ARG A 213 -6.16 -15.83 30.05
N GLY A 214 -6.00 -16.94 29.34
CA GLY A 214 -5.87 -18.29 29.91
C GLY A 214 -4.84 -18.42 31.05
N ALA A 215 -4.98 -19.48 31.86
CA ALA A 215 -4.54 -19.72 33.26
C ALA A 215 -3.05 -19.49 33.68
N GLY A 216 -2.24 -18.78 32.90
CA GLY A 216 -0.88 -18.37 33.28
C GLY A 216 -0.82 -17.02 33.99
N ALA A 217 0.37 -16.65 34.47
CA ALA A 217 0.62 -15.36 35.13
C ALA A 217 0.21 -14.17 34.23
N ALA A 218 -0.39 -13.14 34.84
CA ALA A 218 -0.87 -11.97 34.12
C ALA A 218 0.28 -11.22 33.42
N MET A 219 0.28 -11.18 32.09
CA MET A 219 1.23 -10.36 31.33
C MET A 219 0.91 -8.86 31.47
N PRO A 220 1.93 -7.99 31.59
CA PRO A 220 1.73 -6.53 31.57
C PRO A 220 0.99 -6.07 30.31
N ARG A 221 0.06 -5.12 30.46
CA ARG A 221 -0.80 -4.59 29.38
C ARG A 221 -0.54 -3.10 29.19
N ALA A 222 -0.17 -2.68 27.99
CA ALA A 222 -0.14 -1.27 27.62
C ALA A 222 -1.50 -0.81 27.06
N ARG A 223 -2.04 0.31 27.57
CA ARG A 223 -3.31 0.91 27.13
C ARG A 223 -3.07 2.00 26.08
N LYS A 224 -4.08 2.26 25.24
CA LYS A 224 -4.09 3.40 24.32
C LYS A 224 -4.24 4.70 25.14
N GLY A 225 -3.22 5.57 25.11
CA GLY A 225 -3.12 6.77 25.95
C GLY A 225 -1.70 7.12 26.43
N ILE A 226 -0.74 6.22 26.26
CA ILE A 226 0.70 6.54 26.37
C ILE A 226 1.12 7.15 25.02
N SER A 227 1.15 8.48 24.96
CA SER A 227 1.39 9.22 23.73
C SER A 227 2.86 9.09 23.29
N LEU A 228 3.12 8.34 22.23
CA LEU A 228 4.09 8.77 21.23
C LEU A 228 3.40 9.93 20.50
N VAL A 229 3.66 11.16 20.94
CA VAL A 229 3.10 12.37 20.34
C VAL A 229 3.60 12.43 18.88
N VAL A 230 2.80 11.90 17.96
CA VAL A 230 2.79 12.36 16.58
C VAL A 230 1.53 13.21 16.48
N PRO A 231 1.63 14.54 16.29
CA PRO A 231 0.44 15.33 16.02
C PRO A 231 -0.19 14.73 14.76
N ARG A 232 -1.47 14.32 14.88
CA ARG A 232 -2.32 13.94 13.74
C ARG A 232 -2.48 15.18 12.86
N ARG A 233 -1.49 15.42 12.01
CA ARG A 233 -1.63 16.22 10.80
C ARG A 233 -1.88 15.21 9.69
N LEU A 234 -3.14 15.03 9.33
CA LEU A 234 -3.50 14.46 8.02
C LEU A 234 -3.07 15.50 6.96
N VAL A 235 -1.78 15.55 6.71
CA VAL A 235 -1.21 16.24 5.56
C VAL A 235 -1.14 15.20 4.47
N TYR A 236 -1.89 15.43 3.41
CA TYR A 236 -1.73 14.67 2.17
C TYR A 236 -0.30 14.90 1.68
N ALA A 237 0.58 13.92 1.91
CA ALA A 237 1.94 13.96 1.40
C ALA A 237 1.88 13.96 -0.14
N THR A 238 2.20 15.11 -0.72
CA THR A 238 2.44 15.32 -2.14
C THR A 238 3.79 14.71 -2.51
N ASN A 239 3.85 13.38 -2.65
CA ASN A 239 5.06 12.72 -3.18
C ASN A 239 4.71 11.97 -4.46
N SER A 240 5.07 12.62 -5.57
CA SER A 240 5.09 12.15 -6.94
C SER A 240 6.10 11.02 -7.23
N ASP A 241 6.83 10.53 -6.23
CA ASP A 241 7.98 9.65 -6.46
C ASP A 241 7.77 8.26 -5.85
N VAL A 242 7.47 7.28 -6.71
CA VAL A 242 7.71 5.86 -6.42
C VAL A 242 9.08 5.52 -6.99
N PRO A 243 10.06 5.08 -6.18
CA PRO A 243 11.44 4.85 -6.64
C PRO A 243 11.51 3.96 -7.89
N GLY A 244 12.22 4.43 -8.91
CA GLY A 244 12.39 3.70 -10.18
C GLY A 244 11.17 3.73 -11.10
N LEU A 245 10.16 4.56 -10.81
CA LEU A 245 9.03 4.82 -11.71
C LEU A 245 8.90 6.32 -11.98
N ILE A 246 8.69 6.68 -13.24
CA ILE A 246 8.59 8.06 -13.71
C ILE A 246 7.22 8.25 -14.36
N LEU A 247 6.43 9.20 -13.88
CA LEU A 247 5.13 9.56 -14.47
C LEU A 247 5.31 10.70 -15.47
N GLU A 248 4.77 10.53 -16.67
CA GLU A 248 4.89 11.48 -17.78
C GLU A 248 3.56 11.59 -18.55
N GLN A 249 3.42 12.64 -19.36
CA GLN A 249 2.35 12.71 -20.36
C GLN A 249 2.74 11.86 -21.57
N ALA A 250 1.77 11.14 -22.14
CA ALA A 250 2.00 10.27 -23.29
C ALA A 250 2.39 11.07 -24.54
N GLN A 251 3.23 10.47 -25.38
CA GLN A 251 3.54 10.93 -26.73
C GLN A 251 2.93 9.99 -27.76
N GLU A 252 2.78 10.42 -29.02
CA GLU A 252 2.25 9.56 -30.09
C GLU A 252 3.01 8.23 -30.22
N SER A 253 4.34 8.27 -30.02
CA SER A 253 5.22 7.10 -30.05
C SER A 253 4.88 6.07 -28.97
N ASP A 254 4.13 6.44 -27.92
CA ASP A 254 3.68 5.54 -26.86
C ASP A 254 2.42 4.75 -27.23
N ALA A 255 1.67 5.18 -28.25
CA ALA A 255 0.34 4.66 -28.54
C ALA A 255 0.33 3.13 -28.74
N GLN A 256 1.25 2.59 -29.54
CA GLN A 256 1.37 1.15 -29.75
C GLN A 256 1.60 0.41 -28.44
N ARG A 257 2.50 0.92 -27.60
CA ARG A 257 2.86 0.27 -26.33
C ARG A 257 1.73 0.38 -25.31
N ILE A 258 0.97 1.48 -25.30
CA ILE A 258 -0.25 1.63 -24.50
C ILE A 258 -1.27 0.56 -24.87
N VAL A 259 -1.51 0.34 -26.17
CA VAL A 259 -2.43 -0.69 -26.66
C VAL A 259 -1.95 -2.09 -26.31
N ASP A 260 -0.66 -2.38 -26.43
CA ASP A 260 -0.10 -3.67 -26.03
C ASP A 260 -0.38 -3.97 -24.54
N ILE A 261 -0.24 -2.97 -23.67
CA ILE A 261 -0.57 -3.11 -22.24
C ILE A 261 -2.07 -3.29 -22.06
N HIS A 262 -2.89 -2.52 -22.76
CA HIS A 262 -4.36 -2.61 -22.69
C HIS A 262 -4.83 -4.02 -23.04
N VAL A 263 -4.45 -4.52 -24.22
CA VAL A 263 -4.79 -5.86 -24.71
C VAL A 263 -4.32 -6.94 -23.74
N LYS A 264 -3.07 -6.86 -23.28
CA LYS A 264 -2.51 -7.84 -22.36
C LYS A 264 -3.26 -7.88 -21.03
N THR A 265 -3.66 -6.72 -20.51
CA THR A 265 -4.36 -6.58 -19.23
C THR A 265 -5.83 -7.01 -19.33
N PHE A 266 -6.51 -6.65 -20.42
CA PHE A 266 -7.96 -6.85 -20.57
C PHE A 266 -8.36 -8.01 -21.48
N SER A 267 -7.40 -8.80 -21.99
CA SER A 267 -7.67 -9.97 -22.86
C SER A 267 -8.66 -11.00 -22.29
N SER A 268 -8.79 -11.07 -20.97
CA SER A 268 -9.72 -11.96 -20.26
C SER A 268 -10.93 -11.23 -19.66
N ASN A 269 -11.07 -9.93 -19.90
CA ASN A 269 -12.23 -9.16 -19.44
C ASN A 269 -13.48 -9.62 -20.20
N ARG A 270 -14.49 -10.11 -19.47
CA ARG A 270 -15.71 -10.68 -20.07
C ARG A 270 -16.52 -9.64 -20.84
N MET A 271 -16.57 -8.38 -20.40
CA MET A 271 -17.25 -7.32 -21.12
C MET A 271 -16.57 -7.01 -22.46
N LEU A 272 -15.23 -6.95 -22.47
CA LEU A 272 -14.47 -6.78 -23.72
C LEU A 272 -14.71 -7.94 -24.68
N LEU A 273 -14.68 -9.18 -24.18
CA LEU A 273 -14.96 -10.36 -25.00
C LEU A 273 -16.41 -10.38 -25.52
N ALA A 274 -17.35 -9.80 -24.79
CA ALA A 274 -18.74 -9.68 -25.22
C ALA A 274 -18.93 -8.64 -26.33
N GLN A 275 -18.24 -7.50 -26.22
CA GLN A 275 -18.29 -6.43 -27.22
C GLN A 275 -17.52 -6.81 -28.49
N PHE A 276 -16.47 -7.63 -28.37
CA PHE A 276 -15.61 -8.05 -29.48
C PHE A 276 -15.49 -9.59 -29.49
N PRO A 277 -16.54 -10.29 -29.95
CA PRO A 277 -16.66 -11.75 -29.78
C PRO A 277 -15.69 -12.57 -30.63
N THR A 278 -15.28 -12.07 -31.80
CA THR A 278 -14.39 -12.79 -32.72
C THR A 278 -12.92 -12.40 -32.53
N ALA A 279 -11.99 -13.30 -32.89
CA ALA A 279 -10.57 -12.98 -32.88
C ALA A 279 -10.24 -11.84 -33.86
N THR A 280 -10.86 -11.83 -35.03
CA THR A 280 -10.72 -10.76 -36.03
C THR A 280 -11.13 -9.40 -35.47
N ALA A 281 -12.31 -9.30 -34.84
CA ALA A 281 -12.77 -8.04 -34.23
C ALA A 281 -11.80 -7.55 -33.14
N ARG A 282 -11.19 -8.48 -32.37
CA ARG A 282 -10.18 -8.13 -31.35
C ARG A 282 -8.83 -7.73 -31.91
N GLU A 283 -8.43 -8.24 -33.08
CA GLU A 283 -7.22 -7.77 -33.77
C GLU A 283 -7.45 -6.38 -34.39
N GLU A 284 -8.59 -6.17 -35.05
CA GLU A 284 -8.96 -4.84 -35.58
C GLU A 284 -9.12 -3.80 -34.46
N LEU A 285 -9.64 -4.21 -33.29
CA LEU A 285 -9.69 -3.36 -32.10
C LEU A 285 -8.32 -2.82 -31.71
N LYS A 286 -7.23 -3.58 -31.89
CA LYS A 286 -5.89 -3.08 -31.55
C LYS A 286 -5.51 -1.91 -32.43
N THR A 287 -5.70 -2.04 -33.75
CA THR A 287 -5.43 -0.96 -34.72
C THR A 287 -6.28 0.25 -34.40
N PHE A 288 -7.58 0.04 -34.17
CA PHE A 288 -8.50 1.10 -33.77
C PHE A 288 -8.05 1.84 -32.49
N LEU A 289 -7.62 1.11 -31.45
CA LEU A 289 -7.18 1.70 -30.20
C LEU A 289 -5.89 2.53 -30.36
N VAL A 290 -5.00 2.15 -31.29
CA VAL A 290 -3.78 2.94 -31.56
C VAL A 290 -4.17 4.32 -32.12
N ASP A 291 -5.02 4.32 -33.14
CA ASP A 291 -5.51 5.56 -33.75
C ASP A 291 -6.28 6.42 -32.74
N LEU A 292 -7.11 5.78 -31.91
CA LEU A 292 -7.86 6.46 -30.84
C LEU A 292 -6.92 7.14 -29.83
N ILE A 293 -5.91 6.43 -29.33
CA ILE A 293 -4.97 6.97 -28.36
C ILE A 293 -4.17 8.14 -28.96
N ILE A 294 -3.75 8.04 -30.23
CA ILE A 294 -3.08 9.16 -30.93
C ILE A 294 -4.00 10.37 -31.00
N GLN A 295 -5.26 10.21 -31.40
CA GLN A 295 -6.22 11.31 -31.45
C GLN A 295 -6.44 11.95 -30.07
N GLU A 296 -6.56 11.14 -29.02
CA GLU A 296 -6.77 11.60 -27.65
C GLU A 296 -5.55 12.30 -27.05
N ILE A 297 -4.33 11.97 -27.48
CA ILE A 297 -3.12 12.69 -27.07
C ILE A 297 -3.18 14.16 -27.55
N TRP A 298 -3.80 14.43 -28.70
CA TRP A 298 -3.94 15.78 -29.27
C TRP A 298 -5.23 16.51 -28.91
N ASP A 299 -6.26 15.79 -28.49
CA ASP A 299 -7.54 16.40 -28.15
C ASP A 299 -7.47 17.05 -26.75
N PRO A 300 -7.77 18.37 -26.63
CA PRO A 300 -7.75 19.09 -25.35
C PRO A 300 -8.81 18.63 -24.33
N GLY A 301 -9.58 17.60 -24.65
CA GLY A 301 -10.58 16.95 -23.79
C GLY A 301 -10.09 15.69 -23.14
N TYR A 302 -8.88 15.27 -23.49
CA TYR A 302 -8.27 14.12 -22.90
C TYR A 302 -6.90 14.47 -22.33
N ALA A 303 -6.51 13.69 -21.34
CA ALA A 303 -5.14 13.61 -20.89
C ALA A 303 -4.78 12.14 -20.80
N VAL A 304 -3.68 11.77 -21.45
CA VAL A 304 -3.14 10.42 -21.40
C VAL A 304 -1.81 10.48 -20.67
N PHE A 305 -1.72 9.77 -19.56
CA PHE A 305 -0.51 9.69 -18.73
C PHE A 305 0.08 8.30 -18.79
N VAL A 306 1.40 8.23 -18.76
CA VAL A 306 2.17 6.99 -18.77
C VAL A 306 3.11 6.93 -17.57
N VAL A 307 3.48 5.71 -17.19
CA VAL A 307 4.53 5.46 -16.21
C VAL A 307 5.61 4.60 -16.84
N ARG A 308 6.86 5.08 -16.79
CA ARG A 308 8.05 4.35 -17.21
C ARG A 308 8.81 3.80 -16.02
N ASN A 309 9.54 2.69 -16.21
CA ASN A 309 10.51 2.24 -15.21
C ASN A 309 11.87 2.94 -15.38
N ASP A 310 12.81 2.63 -14.49
CA ASP A 310 14.22 3.03 -14.50
C ASP A 310 14.97 2.77 -15.83
N GLN A 311 14.50 1.80 -16.61
CA GLN A 311 15.03 1.48 -17.94
C GLN A 311 14.34 2.25 -19.08
N GLY A 312 13.43 3.17 -18.77
CA GLY A 312 12.66 3.95 -19.75
C GLY A 312 11.51 3.18 -20.43
N CYS A 313 11.25 1.93 -20.02
CA CYS A 313 10.17 1.12 -20.57
C CYS A 313 8.81 1.59 -20.02
N LEU A 314 7.83 1.82 -20.90
CA LEU A 314 6.46 2.12 -20.51
C LEU A 314 5.82 0.86 -19.90
N VAL A 315 5.39 0.98 -18.64
CA VAL A 315 4.85 -0.13 -17.83
C VAL A 315 3.40 0.08 -17.39
N SER A 316 2.87 1.30 -17.46
CA SER A 316 1.47 1.59 -17.09
C SER A 316 0.98 2.84 -17.80
N PHE A 317 -0.33 2.98 -17.96
CA PHE A 317 -0.94 4.20 -18.48
C PHE A 317 -2.32 4.45 -17.85
N ALA A 318 -2.80 5.68 -17.94
CA ALA A 318 -4.19 6.05 -17.67
C ALA A 318 -4.70 7.09 -18.67
N ARG A 319 -5.96 6.94 -19.08
CA ARG A 319 -6.71 7.85 -19.95
C ARG A 319 -7.77 8.59 -19.15
N TRP A 320 -7.76 9.91 -19.23
CA TRP A 320 -8.69 10.77 -18.50
C TRP A 320 -9.49 11.62 -19.48
N CYS A 321 -10.81 11.60 -19.36
CA CYS A 321 -11.67 12.64 -19.93
C CYS A 321 -11.65 13.86 -19.00
N LEU A 322 -11.40 15.04 -19.54
CA LEU A 322 -11.41 16.30 -18.80
C LEU A 322 -12.85 16.79 -18.55
N PRO A 323 -13.06 17.60 -17.49
CA PRO A 323 -14.37 18.13 -17.14
C PRO A 323 -14.99 18.95 -18.27
N ARG A 324 -16.27 18.68 -18.55
CA ARG A 324 -17.06 19.46 -19.52
C ARG A 324 -17.88 20.49 -18.77
N TYR A 325 -17.56 21.76 -18.98
CA TYR A 325 -18.27 22.90 -18.36
C TYR A 325 -19.41 23.43 -19.24
N THR A 326 -19.39 23.12 -20.53
CA THR A 326 -20.42 23.51 -21.50
C THR A 326 -20.95 22.26 -22.21
N PRO A 327 -22.28 22.04 -22.25
CA PRO A 327 -22.88 20.83 -22.82
C PRO A 327 -22.58 20.58 -24.31
N ASP A 328 -22.21 21.62 -25.08
CA ASP A 328 -22.39 21.62 -26.54
C ASP A 328 -21.12 21.91 -27.38
N SER A 329 -19.93 21.99 -26.77
CA SER A 329 -18.73 22.51 -27.46
C SER A 329 -17.82 21.47 -28.11
N ARG A 330 -18.15 20.17 -28.06
CA ARG A 330 -17.35 19.12 -28.72
C ARG A 330 -18.23 18.23 -29.55
N ARG A 331 -18.02 18.28 -30.87
CA ARG A 331 -18.49 17.22 -31.77
C ARG A 331 -17.75 15.95 -31.39
N GLU A 332 -18.47 14.94 -30.88
CA GLU A 332 -17.97 13.58 -30.92
C GLU A 332 -17.80 13.23 -32.40
N VAL A 333 -16.54 13.11 -32.85
CA VAL A 333 -16.26 12.57 -34.17
C VAL A 333 -16.68 11.10 -34.10
N PRO A 334 -17.62 10.64 -34.93
CA PRO A 334 -18.02 9.24 -34.91
C PRO A 334 -16.82 8.39 -35.31
N LEU A 335 -16.19 7.77 -34.31
CA LEU A 335 -15.14 6.80 -34.51
C LEU A 335 -15.77 5.55 -35.11
N GLN A 336 -15.30 5.14 -36.29
CA GLN A 336 -15.74 3.89 -36.90
C GLN A 336 -15.17 2.72 -36.09
N LEU A 337 -16.05 2.06 -35.34
CA LEU A 337 -15.69 0.87 -34.57
C LEU A 337 -15.32 -0.29 -35.52
N PRO A 338 -14.46 -1.23 -35.06
CA PRO A 338 -14.09 -2.43 -35.82
C PRO A 338 -15.27 -3.23 -36.36
N GLU A 339 -15.07 -3.89 -37.50
CA GLU A 339 -16.08 -4.79 -38.05
C GLU A 339 -16.27 -6.00 -37.10
N GLY A 340 -17.52 -6.39 -36.87
CA GLY A 340 -17.85 -7.46 -35.93
C GLY A 340 -17.92 -7.04 -34.45
N THR A 341 -17.90 -5.73 -34.16
CA THR A 341 -18.29 -5.21 -32.84
C THR A 341 -19.77 -5.51 -32.55
N ASP A 342 -20.07 -6.10 -31.39
CA ASP A 342 -21.44 -6.29 -30.92
C ASP A 342 -21.98 -4.97 -30.36
N MET A 343 -22.63 -4.20 -31.23
CA MET A 343 -23.22 -2.91 -30.88
C MET A 343 -24.36 -3.04 -29.88
N GLY A 344 -25.04 -4.19 -29.81
CA GLY A 344 -26.11 -4.42 -28.83
C GLY A 344 -25.55 -4.45 -27.42
N VAL A 345 -24.52 -5.27 -27.20
CA VAL A 345 -23.80 -5.37 -25.92
C VAL A 345 -23.15 -4.03 -25.56
N LEU A 346 -22.44 -3.41 -26.50
CA LEU A 346 -21.74 -2.14 -26.27
C LEU A 346 -22.71 -1.04 -25.85
N ASN A 347 -23.80 -0.84 -26.59
CA ASN A 347 -24.79 0.19 -26.28
C ASN A 347 -25.52 -0.09 -24.96
N ALA A 348 -25.86 -1.36 -24.70
CA ALA A 348 -26.53 -1.76 -23.47
C ALA A 348 -25.65 -1.56 -22.22
N TRP A 349 -24.34 -1.77 -22.34
CA TRP A 349 -23.39 -1.49 -21.27
C TRP A 349 -23.18 0.01 -21.08
N SER A 350 -22.93 0.76 -22.15
CA SER A 350 -22.77 2.22 -22.11
C SER A 350 -23.98 2.91 -21.48
N ALA A 351 -25.21 2.49 -21.82
CA ALA A 351 -26.42 3.03 -21.22
C ALA A 351 -26.49 2.81 -19.70
N ARG A 352 -26.02 1.65 -19.20
CA ARG A 352 -25.97 1.35 -17.75
C ARG A 352 -24.93 2.20 -17.04
N VAL A 353 -23.75 2.35 -17.61
CA VAL A 353 -22.70 3.24 -17.09
C VAL A 353 -23.25 4.66 -16.99
N MET A 354 -23.86 5.17 -18.06
CA MET A 354 -24.46 6.52 -18.09
C MET A 354 -25.58 6.70 -17.05
N ASP A 355 -26.47 5.71 -16.88
CA ASP A 355 -27.56 5.76 -15.89
C ASP A 355 -27.01 5.85 -14.45
N VAL A 356 -26.03 5.01 -14.11
CA VAL A 356 -25.41 5.02 -12.77
C VAL A 356 -24.62 6.31 -12.55
N THR A 357 -23.83 6.76 -13.53
CA THR A 357 -23.10 8.02 -13.46
C THR A 357 -24.04 9.20 -13.26
N ARG A 358 -25.14 9.29 -14.03
CA ARG A 358 -26.15 10.35 -13.86
C ARG A 358 -26.78 10.34 -12.47
N LYS A 359 -27.06 9.17 -11.90
CA LYS A 359 -27.60 9.03 -10.54
C LYS A 359 -26.61 9.49 -9.46
N VAL A 360 -25.32 9.28 -9.68
CA VAL A 360 -24.26 9.52 -8.67
C VAL A 360 -23.73 10.95 -8.73
N ILE A 361 -23.44 11.49 -9.92
CA ILE A 361 -22.79 12.81 -10.07
C ILE A 361 -23.64 13.85 -10.82
N GLY A 362 -24.75 13.42 -11.44
CA GLY A 362 -25.64 14.30 -12.20
C GLY A 362 -24.91 15.02 -13.33
N ASP A 363 -25.20 16.30 -13.49
CA ASP A 363 -24.59 17.17 -14.50
C ASP A 363 -23.34 17.91 -13.96
N THR A 364 -22.82 17.51 -12.80
CA THR A 364 -21.63 18.14 -12.21
C THR A 364 -20.42 17.88 -13.12
N PRO A 365 -19.68 18.93 -13.56
CA PRO A 365 -18.43 18.72 -14.30
C PRO A 365 -17.47 17.86 -13.49
N HIS A 366 -16.87 16.86 -14.12
CA HIS A 366 -16.00 15.89 -13.46
C HIS A 366 -14.93 15.36 -14.41
N TYR A 367 -13.81 14.92 -13.85
CA TYR A 367 -12.89 14.04 -14.57
C TYR A 367 -13.50 12.63 -14.63
N HIS A 368 -13.33 11.95 -15.76
CA HIS A 368 -13.72 10.55 -15.92
C HIS A 368 -12.52 9.73 -16.36
N MET A 369 -12.02 8.86 -15.49
CA MET A 369 -10.89 7.98 -15.82
C MET A 369 -11.43 6.64 -16.34
N THR A 370 -11.40 6.46 -17.65
CA THR A 370 -12.06 5.32 -18.30
C THR A 370 -11.13 4.13 -18.51
N PHE A 371 -9.82 4.37 -18.65
CA PHE A 371 -8.83 3.31 -18.77
C PHE A 371 -7.67 3.56 -17.84
N ILE A 372 -7.33 2.54 -17.08
CA ILE A 372 -6.09 2.46 -16.31
C ILE A 372 -5.60 1.02 -16.37
N ALA A 373 -4.34 0.84 -16.75
CA ALA A 373 -3.74 -0.48 -16.84
C ALA A 373 -2.26 -0.43 -16.52
N THR A 374 -1.77 -1.50 -15.89
CA THR A 374 -0.35 -1.75 -15.64
C THR A 374 -0.02 -3.09 -16.30
N ASP A 375 1.10 -3.17 -17.01
CA ASP A 375 1.56 -4.44 -17.59
C ASP A 375 1.67 -5.50 -16.46
N PRO A 376 1.08 -6.70 -16.61
CA PRO A 376 1.09 -7.75 -15.59
C PRO A 376 2.47 -8.07 -15.02
N LYS A 377 3.54 -7.92 -15.81
CA LYS A 377 4.94 -8.14 -15.35
C LYS A 377 5.40 -7.11 -14.30
N TYR A 378 4.76 -5.94 -14.28
CA TYR A 378 5.12 -4.78 -13.46
C TYR A 378 4.06 -4.40 -12.44
N GLU A 379 3.02 -5.22 -12.29
CA GLU A 379 2.00 -5.07 -11.26
C GLU A 379 2.59 -5.07 -9.83
N ARG A 380 1.83 -4.47 -8.90
CA ARG A 380 2.17 -4.41 -7.47
C ARG A 380 3.47 -3.65 -7.15
N ARG A 381 3.92 -2.79 -8.06
CA ARG A 381 5.09 -1.90 -7.90
C ARG A 381 4.75 -0.42 -7.73
N GLY A 382 3.45 -0.07 -7.72
CA GLY A 382 3.00 1.31 -7.48
C GLY A 382 2.72 2.15 -8.73
N ALA A 383 2.88 1.64 -9.94
CA ALA A 383 2.65 2.39 -11.19
C ALA A 383 1.23 2.97 -11.30
N ALA A 384 0.19 2.14 -11.11
CA ALA A 384 -1.19 2.62 -11.06
C ALA A 384 -1.46 3.63 -9.94
N THR A 385 -0.74 3.52 -8.81
CA THR A 385 -0.88 4.48 -7.68
C THR A 385 -0.42 5.88 -8.09
N LEU A 386 0.68 5.99 -8.86
CA LEU A 386 1.14 7.28 -9.37
C LEU A 386 0.08 7.93 -10.28
N LEU A 387 -0.49 7.16 -11.21
CA LEU A 387 -1.50 7.65 -12.15
C LEU A 387 -2.75 8.16 -11.43
N VAL A 388 -3.29 7.39 -10.48
CA VAL A 388 -4.47 7.82 -9.72
C VAL A 388 -4.15 9.02 -8.84
N ARG A 389 -3.02 9.02 -8.11
CA ARG A 389 -2.65 10.17 -7.25
C ARG A 389 -2.51 11.45 -8.05
N ARG A 390 -1.91 11.40 -9.24
CA ARG A 390 -1.82 12.55 -10.14
C ARG A 390 -3.20 13.10 -10.49
N ALA A 391 -4.21 12.23 -10.69
CA ALA A 391 -5.58 12.64 -10.93
C ALA A 391 -6.20 13.30 -9.69
N LEU A 392 -6.02 12.70 -8.51
CA LEU A 392 -6.54 13.25 -7.25
C LEU A 392 -5.91 14.60 -6.90
N GLU A 393 -4.63 14.79 -7.16
CA GLU A 393 -3.94 16.08 -7.03
C GLU A 393 -4.58 17.13 -7.93
N GLN A 394 -4.84 16.79 -9.20
CA GLN A 394 -5.50 17.69 -10.14
C GLN A 394 -6.93 18.03 -9.68
N CYS A 395 -7.69 17.04 -9.22
CA CYS A 395 -9.04 17.22 -8.68
C CYS A 395 -9.08 18.16 -7.48
N ASN A 396 -8.12 18.01 -6.55
CA ASN A 396 -8.00 18.90 -5.40
C ASN A 396 -7.61 20.32 -5.82
N LYS A 397 -6.72 20.47 -6.81
CA LYS A 397 -6.30 21.77 -7.34
C LYS A 397 -7.45 22.52 -8.00
N GLU A 398 -8.21 21.85 -8.85
CA GLU A 398 -9.30 22.48 -9.61
C GLU A 398 -10.64 22.48 -8.86
N ARG A 399 -10.75 21.75 -7.75
CA ARG A 399 -11.99 21.50 -7.00
C ARG A 399 -13.06 20.82 -7.86
N VAL A 400 -12.63 19.88 -8.68
CA VAL A 400 -13.49 19.11 -9.59
C VAL A 400 -13.45 17.63 -9.19
N PRO A 401 -14.60 16.95 -9.07
CA PRO A 401 -14.63 15.53 -8.74
C PRO A 401 -14.05 14.65 -9.86
N LEU A 402 -13.68 13.42 -9.48
CA LEU A 402 -13.28 12.34 -10.38
C LEU A 402 -14.22 11.16 -10.22
N ILE A 403 -14.62 10.56 -11.33
CA ILE A 403 -15.29 9.25 -11.36
C ILE A 403 -14.46 8.24 -12.16
N LEU A 404 -14.64 6.97 -11.83
CA LEU A 404 -14.16 5.85 -12.63
C LEU A 404 -14.98 4.59 -12.35
N GLU A 405 -15.09 3.72 -13.35
CA GLU A 405 -15.61 2.37 -13.20
C GLU A 405 -14.45 1.40 -12.90
N GLY A 406 -14.69 0.45 -12.01
CA GLY A 406 -13.68 -0.53 -11.61
C GLY A 406 -14.27 -1.92 -11.41
N THR A 407 -13.52 -2.93 -11.88
CA THR A 407 -13.82 -4.34 -11.62
C THR A 407 -13.71 -4.65 -10.12
N LEU A 408 -14.39 -5.70 -9.67
CA LEU A 408 -14.48 -6.04 -8.24
C LEU A 408 -13.11 -6.26 -7.56
N ASN A 409 -12.12 -6.80 -8.29
CA ASN A 409 -10.76 -6.98 -7.78
C ASN A 409 -10.01 -5.65 -7.55
N ALA A 410 -10.45 -4.55 -8.15
CA ALA A 410 -9.86 -3.21 -7.99
C ALA A 410 -10.45 -2.40 -6.83
N ILE A 411 -11.55 -2.86 -6.20
CA ILE A 411 -12.19 -2.17 -5.06
C ILE A 411 -11.17 -1.80 -3.95
N PRO A 412 -10.34 -2.73 -3.44
CA PRO A 412 -9.43 -2.40 -2.35
C PRO A 412 -8.34 -1.40 -2.75
N PHE A 413 -8.03 -1.31 -4.05
CA PHE A 413 -7.05 -0.39 -4.59
C PHE A 413 -7.59 1.05 -4.59
N TYR A 414 -8.78 1.28 -5.17
CA TYR A 414 -9.37 2.61 -5.24
C TYR A 414 -9.76 3.16 -3.86
N MET A 415 -10.34 2.32 -3.00
CA MET A 415 -10.71 2.73 -1.63
C MET A 415 -9.49 3.16 -0.80
N ARG A 416 -8.35 2.48 -0.96
CA ARG A 416 -7.09 2.84 -0.28
C ARG A 416 -6.58 4.22 -0.70
N LEU A 417 -6.86 4.65 -1.92
CA LEU A 417 -6.48 5.96 -2.45
C LEU A 417 -7.49 7.06 -2.11
N GLY A 418 -8.56 6.73 -1.39
CA GLY A 418 -9.55 7.69 -0.91
C GLY A 418 -10.75 7.91 -1.84
N LEU A 419 -10.92 7.07 -2.86
CA LEU A 419 -12.17 7.03 -3.62
C LEU A 419 -13.24 6.27 -2.83
N VAL A 420 -14.49 6.68 -3.00
CA VAL A 420 -15.67 6.06 -2.37
C VAL A 420 -16.43 5.25 -3.41
N ASP A 421 -16.83 4.04 -3.05
CA ASP A 421 -17.74 3.21 -3.86
C ASP A 421 -19.18 3.77 -3.74
N GLU A 422 -19.70 4.39 -4.80
CA GLU A 422 -21.02 5.06 -4.80
C GLU A 422 -22.04 4.43 -5.75
N GLY A 423 -21.66 3.43 -6.57
CA GLY A 423 -22.58 2.83 -7.53
C GLY A 423 -22.21 1.41 -7.97
N SER A 424 -23.21 0.66 -8.42
CA SER A 424 -23.05 -0.69 -8.97
C SER A 424 -23.55 -0.71 -10.41
N ILE A 425 -22.75 -1.27 -11.31
CA ILE A 425 -23.10 -1.44 -12.72
C ILE A 425 -23.07 -2.94 -13.00
N SER A 426 -24.17 -3.50 -13.49
CA SER A 426 -24.26 -4.93 -13.75
C SER A 426 -25.05 -5.26 -15.01
N MET A 427 -24.65 -6.32 -15.69
CA MET A 427 -25.29 -6.83 -16.90
C MET A 427 -25.06 -8.33 -17.03
N ASP A 428 -26.10 -9.08 -17.39
CA ASP A 428 -25.93 -10.48 -17.76
C ASP A 428 -25.28 -10.59 -19.14
N LEU A 429 -24.19 -11.35 -19.19
CA LEU A 429 -23.49 -11.68 -20.43
C LEU A 429 -23.82 -13.14 -20.78
N GLU A 430 -25.00 -13.35 -21.36
CA GLU A 430 -25.43 -14.67 -21.84
C GLU A 430 -24.45 -15.21 -22.89
N GLY A 431 -24.13 -16.52 -22.81
CA GLY A 431 -23.23 -17.18 -23.77
C GLY A 431 -21.72 -17.01 -23.51
N ILE A 432 -21.32 -16.24 -22.48
CA ILE A 432 -19.91 -16.06 -22.09
C ILE A 432 -19.70 -16.68 -20.73
N GLU A 433 -19.27 -17.95 -20.72
CA GLU A 433 -19.04 -18.72 -19.49
C GLU A 433 -18.06 -18.00 -18.55
N SER A 434 -18.46 -17.85 -17.28
CA SER A 434 -17.50 -17.53 -16.21
C SER A 434 -16.92 -18.81 -15.64
N LYS A 435 -15.71 -18.72 -15.05
CA LYS A 435 -15.09 -19.83 -14.30
C LYS A 435 -15.96 -20.37 -13.14
N HIS A 436 -17.04 -19.68 -12.80
CA HIS A 436 -17.96 -20.01 -11.70
C HIS A 436 -19.42 -20.19 -12.14
N GLY A 437 -19.71 -20.24 -13.44
CA GLY A 437 -21.07 -20.49 -13.97
C GLY A 437 -22.07 -19.34 -13.85
N SER A 438 -21.68 -18.17 -13.31
CA SER A 438 -22.52 -16.96 -13.30
C SER A 438 -22.38 -16.18 -14.62
N SER A 439 -23.50 -15.83 -15.26
CA SER A 439 -23.57 -14.94 -16.43
C SER A 439 -23.34 -13.48 -16.06
N LEU A 440 -23.59 -13.09 -14.80
CA LEU A 440 -23.55 -11.71 -14.35
C LEU A 440 -22.14 -11.12 -14.43
N TYR A 441 -22.03 -9.95 -15.05
CA TYR A 441 -20.85 -9.10 -15.05
C TYR A 441 -21.11 -7.89 -14.15
N GLU A 442 -20.14 -7.53 -13.30
CA GLU A 442 -20.29 -6.46 -12.32
C GLU A 442 -19.05 -5.56 -12.25
N GLU A 443 -19.30 -4.25 -12.22
CA GLU A 443 -18.33 -3.21 -11.91
C GLU A 443 -18.91 -2.24 -10.87
N ARG A 444 -18.03 -1.47 -10.23
CA ARG A 444 -18.38 -0.45 -9.25
C ARG A 444 -17.99 0.92 -9.76
N LEU A 445 -18.86 1.90 -9.54
CA LEU A 445 -18.57 3.32 -9.81
C LEU A 445 -17.94 3.94 -8.57
N PHE A 446 -16.71 4.41 -8.71
CA PHE A 446 -15.96 5.09 -7.66
C PHE A 446 -15.95 6.58 -7.88
N VAL A 447 -16.05 7.34 -6.78
CA VAL A 447 -16.06 8.80 -6.80
C VAL A 447 -15.03 9.36 -5.84
N PHE A 448 -14.28 10.35 -6.30
CA PHE A 448 -13.49 11.23 -5.45
C PHE A 448 -14.11 12.63 -5.46
N LYS A 449 -14.46 13.14 -4.28
CA LYS A 449 -14.95 14.51 -4.07
C LYS A 449 -13.86 15.31 -3.36
N PRO A 450 -13.31 16.38 -3.96
CA PRO A 450 -12.32 17.23 -3.30
C PRO A 450 -12.93 17.90 -2.06
N ARG A 451 -12.14 18.03 -0.98
CA ARG A 451 -12.67 18.55 0.30
C ARG A 451 -12.98 20.06 0.20
N PRO A 452 -14.08 20.53 0.82
CA PRO A 452 -14.28 21.96 1.02
C PRO A 452 -13.20 22.51 1.96
N VAL A 453 -12.69 23.71 1.67
CA VAL A 453 -11.80 24.41 2.59
C VAL A 453 -12.64 24.80 3.81
N VAL A 454 -12.34 24.19 4.96
CA VAL A 454 -12.84 24.68 6.25
C VAL A 454 -12.02 25.94 6.54
N ASN A 455 -12.61 27.10 6.30
CA ASN A 455 -12.04 28.38 6.70
C ASN A 455 -11.96 28.51 8.22
#